data_AF-A0A0L8L6V7-F1
#
_entry.id   AF-A0A0L8L6V7-F1
#
_cell.length_a   1.000
_cell.length_b   1.000
_cell.length_c   1.000
_cell.angle_alpha   90.00
_cell.angle_beta   90.00
_cell.angle_gamma   90.00
#
_symmetry.space_group_name_H-M   'P 1'
#
loop_
_entity.id
_entity.type
_entity.pdbx_description
1 polymer ?
#
loop_
_entity_poly.entity_id
_entity_poly.type
_entity_poly.pdbx_seq_one_letter_code
_entity_poly.pdbx_strand_id
1 'polypeptide(L)'
;MMLLTIAERYAEGRIDDLLDADQLADVAPATPRERTRMLTVGAVVVLVMAGAATLGLPEAALVPLLPVVVLFVAVVFNRGRIPTAGQLSDLIIPR
;
A
#
# COMPACT_ATOMS: atom_id res chain seq x y z
N MET A 1 -6.32 27.91 -10.79
CA MET A 1 -7.51 27.24 -11.34
C MET A 1 -7.50 25.75 -11.05
N MET A 2 -6.44 25.01 -11.39
CA MET A 2 -6.38 23.54 -11.20
C MET A 2 -6.71 23.05 -9.76
N LEU A 3 -6.20 23.72 -8.72
CA LEU A 3 -6.52 23.38 -7.32
C LEU A 3 -7.99 23.65 -6.94
N LEU A 4 -8.62 24.65 -7.57
CA LEU A 4 -10.03 24.95 -7.35
C LEU A 4 -10.90 23.84 -7.96
N THR A 5 -10.57 23.40 -9.18
CA THR A 5 -11.24 22.29 -9.87
C THR A 5 -11.12 20.98 -9.08
N ILE A 6 -9.95 20.69 -8.52
CA ILE A 6 -9.76 19.54 -7.64
C ILE A 6 -10.65 19.64 -6.40
N ALA A 7 -10.70 20.82 -5.75
CA ALA A 7 -11.50 21.01 -4.54
C ALA A 7 -13.01 20.90 -4.80
N GLU A 8 -13.49 21.43 -5.93
CA GLU A 8 -14.89 21.36 -6.35
C GLU A 8 -15.29 19.91 -6.66
N ARG A 9 -14.53 19.20 -7.50
CA ARG A 9 -14.83 17.80 -7.83
C ARG A 9 -14.68 16.86 -6.63
N TYR A 10 -13.78 17.17 -5.70
CA TYR A 10 -13.69 16.46 -4.42
C TYR A 10 -14.95 16.66 -3.56
N ALA A 11 -15.48 17.89 -3.51
CA ALA A 11 -16.73 18.20 -2.81
C ALA A 11 -17.99 17.64 -3.51
N GLU A 12 -17.88 17.29 -4.79
CA GLU A 12 -18.92 16.55 -5.54
C GLU A 12 -18.80 15.02 -5.38
N GLY A 13 -17.81 14.53 -4.62
CA GLY A 13 -17.56 13.11 -4.41
C GLY A 13 -16.86 12.40 -5.58
N ARG A 14 -16.30 13.13 -6.55
CA ARG A 14 -15.58 12.59 -7.72
C ARG A 14 -14.09 12.37 -7.41
N ILE A 15 -13.80 11.37 -6.59
CA ILE A 15 -12.44 11.12 -6.06
C ILE A 15 -11.48 10.53 -7.10
N ASP A 16 -12.00 9.78 -8.09
CA ASP A 16 -11.20 9.14 -9.15
C ASP A 16 -11.08 9.98 -10.44
N ASP A 17 -11.75 11.14 -10.50
CA ASP A 17 -11.89 11.93 -11.74
C ASP A 17 -11.76 13.44 -11.49
N LEU A 18 -10.71 13.79 -10.75
CA LEU A 18 -10.44 15.15 -10.26
C LEU A 18 -9.97 16.12 -11.36
N LEU A 19 -9.40 15.58 -12.45
CA LEU A 19 -8.84 16.37 -13.55
C LEU A 19 -9.19 15.68 -14.87
N ASP A 20 -9.49 16.49 -15.89
CA ASP A 20 -9.81 16.00 -17.22
C ASP A 20 -8.55 15.49 -17.95
N ALA A 21 -8.73 14.64 -18.96
CA ALA A 21 -7.63 13.97 -19.65
C ALA A 21 -6.65 14.94 -20.36
N ASP A 22 -7.13 16.10 -20.79
CA ASP A 22 -6.34 17.18 -21.35
C ASP A 22 -5.42 17.84 -20.30
N GLN A 23 -5.87 17.89 -19.04
CA GLN A 23 -5.10 18.43 -17.92
C GLN A 23 -4.01 17.46 -17.43
N LEU A 24 -4.12 16.18 -17.78
CA LEU A 24 -3.15 15.13 -17.47
C LEU A 24 -2.18 14.84 -18.63
N ALA A 25 -2.36 15.48 -19.79
CA ALA A 25 -1.70 15.10 -21.04
C ALA A 25 -0.15 15.15 -20.99
N ASP A 26 0.42 16.01 -20.15
CA ASP A 26 1.88 16.19 -20.00
C ASP A 26 2.41 15.61 -18.67
N VAL A 27 1.57 14.90 -17.93
CA VAL A 27 1.91 14.33 -16.62
C VAL A 27 2.26 12.87 -16.79
N ALA A 28 3.47 12.49 -16.39
CA ALA A 28 3.88 11.08 -16.41
C ALA A 28 2.95 10.25 -15.51
N PRO A 29 2.31 9.18 -16.03
CA PRO A 29 1.42 8.36 -15.22
C PRO A 29 2.19 7.74 -14.06
N ALA A 30 1.58 7.76 -12.87
CA ALA A 30 2.13 7.13 -11.70
C ALA A 30 2.26 5.63 -11.95
N THR A 31 3.49 5.11 -11.96
CA THR A 31 3.72 3.68 -12.15
C THR A 31 3.16 2.91 -10.95
N PRO A 32 2.22 1.96 -11.15
CA PRO A 32 1.66 1.18 -10.06
C PRO A 32 2.72 0.21 -9.51
N ARG A 33 3.44 0.67 -8.48
CA ARG A 33 4.47 -0.13 -7.78
C ARG A 33 3.88 -1.09 -6.73
N GLU A 34 2.57 -1.19 -6.66
CA GLU A 34 1.86 -1.95 -5.64
C GLU A 34 2.05 -3.47 -5.82
N ARG A 35 1.96 -3.96 -7.07
CA ARG A 35 2.25 -5.37 -7.39
C ARG A 35 3.70 -5.73 -7.08
N THR A 36 4.66 -4.89 -7.48
CA THR A 36 6.08 -5.11 -7.19
C THR A 36 6.37 -5.11 -5.70
N ARG A 37 5.69 -4.25 -4.91
CA ARG A 37 5.80 -4.23 -3.46
C ARG A 37 5.24 -5.49 -2.83
N MET A 38 4.06 -5.93 -3.24
CA MET A 38 3.44 -7.15 -2.73
C MET A 38 4.33 -8.38 -3.01
N LEU A 39 4.92 -8.45 -4.21
CA LEU A 39 5.92 -9.48 -4.54
C LEU A 39 7.17 -9.39 -3.65
N THR A 40 7.67 -8.18 -3.39
CA THR A 40 8.84 -7.97 -2.53
C THR A 40 8.56 -8.41 -1.09
N VAL A 41 7.40 -8.04 -0.53
CA VAL A 41 6.98 -8.45 0.81
C VAL A 41 6.86 -9.98 0.88
N GLY A 42 6.17 -10.60 -0.07
CA GLY A 42 6.03 -12.05 -0.13
C GLY A 42 7.38 -12.76 -0.23
N ALA A 43 8.28 -12.29 -1.10
CA ALA A 43 9.61 -12.85 -1.28
C ALA A 43 10.45 -12.76 0.00
N VAL A 44 10.43 -11.62 0.69
CA VAL A 44 11.15 -11.43 1.96
C VAL A 44 10.61 -12.35 3.05
N VAL A 45 9.29 -12.47 3.19
CA VAL A 45 8.67 -13.38 4.16
C VAL A 45 9.10 -14.83 3.90
N VAL A 46 9.00 -15.29 2.65
CA VAL A 46 9.40 -16.66 2.29
C VAL A 46 10.87 -16.89 2.61
N LEU A 47 11.75 -15.94 2.28
CA LEU A 47 13.19 -16.07 2.51
C LEU A 47 13.53 -16.12 4.00
N VAL A 48 12.86 -15.31 4.84
CA VAL A 48 13.03 -15.33 6.29
C VAL A 48 12.53 -16.65 6.89
N MET A 49 11.34 -17.12 6.49
CA MET A 49 10.78 -18.37 6.99
C MET A 49 11.60 -19.59 6.55
N ALA A 50 12.07 -19.61 5.31
CA ALA A 50 12.97 -20.64 4.81
C ALA A 50 14.30 -20.63 5.58
N GLY A 51 14.88 -19.45 5.83
CA GLY A 51 16.09 -19.30 6.65
C GLY A 51 15.91 -19.78 8.08
N ALA A 52 14.76 -19.49 8.70
CA ALA A 52 14.43 -20.00 10.03
C ALA A 52 14.34 -21.54 10.05
N ALA A 53 13.72 -22.14 9.04
CA ALA A 53 13.63 -23.59 8.90
C ALA A 53 15.01 -24.25 8.68
N THR A 54 15.87 -23.67 7.84
CA THR A 54 17.23 -24.21 7.60
C THR A 54 18.15 -24.04 8.80
N LEU A 55 17.92 -23.05 9.65
CA LEU A 55 18.60 -22.88 10.95
C LEU A 55 18.09 -23.84 12.04
N GLY A 56 17.11 -24.69 11.72
CA GLY A 56 16.63 -25.75 12.61
C GLY A 56 15.57 -25.31 13.60
N LEU A 57 14.84 -24.22 13.33
CA LEU A 57 13.68 -23.89 14.17
C LEU A 57 12.64 -25.02 14.09
N PRO A 58 12.09 -25.45 15.25
CA PRO A 58 11.05 -26.46 15.26
C PRO A 58 9.79 -25.94 14.56
N GLU A 59 9.06 -26.84 13.89
CA GLU A 59 7.85 -26.48 13.13
C GLU A 59 6.79 -25.80 14.02
N ALA A 60 6.69 -26.22 15.28
CA ALA A 60 5.83 -25.59 16.29
C ALA A 60 6.16 -24.11 16.56
N ALA A 61 7.41 -23.68 16.31
CA ALA A 61 7.81 -22.27 16.40
C ALA A 61 7.61 -21.51 15.08
N LEU A 62 7.69 -22.19 13.93
CA LEU A 62 7.49 -21.56 12.62
C LEU A 62 6.05 -21.08 12.42
N VAL A 63 5.06 -21.86 12.88
CA VAL A 63 3.63 -21.53 12.75
C VAL A 63 3.29 -20.16 13.39
N PRO A 64 3.61 -19.90 14.68
CA PRO A 64 3.36 -18.59 15.27
C PRO A 64 4.32 -17.50 14.79
N LEU A 65 5.51 -17.84 14.28
CA LEU A 65 6.48 -16.88 13.75
C LEU A 65 6.01 -16.23 12.45
N LEU A 66 5.31 -16.97 11.59
CA LEU A 66 4.85 -16.51 10.28
C LEU A 66 4.06 -15.19 10.34
N PRO A 67 2.96 -15.05 11.13
CA PRO A 67 2.23 -13.79 11.19
C PRO A 67 3.06 -12.63 11.74
N VAL A 68 4.00 -12.89 12.65
CA VAL A 68 4.91 -11.86 13.20
C VAL A 68 5.84 -11.33 12.10
N VAL A 69 6.43 -12.23 11.31
CA VAL A 69 7.31 -11.86 10.19
C VAL A 69 6.52 -11.11 9.12
N VAL A 70 5.32 -11.59 8.76
CA VAL A 70 4.45 -10.93 7.79
C VAL A 70 4.14 -9.50 8.23
N LEU A 71 3.69 -9.30 9.47
CA LEU A 71 3.38 -7.97 10.00
C LEU A 71 4.61 -7.07 10.02
N PHE A 72 5.74 -7.59 10.51
CA PHE A 72 6.98 -6.82 10.59
C PHE A 72 7.44 -6.36 9.21
N VAL A 73 7.51 -7.27 8.23
CA VAL A 73 7.92 -6.97 6.86
C VAL A 73 6.93 -6.00 6.21
N ALA A 74 5.63 -6.22 6.38
CA ALA A 74 4.61 -5.33 5.85
C ALA A 74 4.76 -3.91 6.42
N VAL A 75 4.96 -3.76 7.73
CA VAL A 75 5.16 -2.45 8.36
C VAL A 75 6.45 -1.78 7.88
N VAL A 76 7.56 -2.52 7.81
CA VAL A 76 8.85 -1.95 7.38
C VAL A 76 8.82 -1.53 5.91
N PHE A 77 8.32 -2.37 5.01
CA PHE A 77 8.28 -2.08 3.57
C PHE A 77 7.19 -1.06 3.19
N ASN A 78 6.13 -0.93 3.99
CA ASN A 78 5.06 0.05 3.77
C ASN A 78 5.15 1.27 4.69
N ARG A 79 6.23 1.42 5.46
CA ARG A 79 6.47 2.59 6.33
C ARG A 79 6.43 3.87 5.48
N GLY A 80 5.45 4.74 5.75
CA GLY A 80 5.20 5.98 4.98
C GLY A 80 4.11 5.89 3.91
N ARG A 81 3.48 4.73 3.73
CA ARG A 81 2.31 4.51 2.85
C ARG A 81 1.12 3.86 3.56
N ILE A 82 1.26 3.56 4.86
CA ILE A 82 0.13 3.11 5.68
C ILE A 82 -0.88 4.27 5.72
N PRO A 83 -2.11 4.09 5.20
CA PRO A 83 -3.12 5.14 5.21
C PRO A 83 -3.31 5.62 6.64
N THR A 84 -3.23 6.93 6.86
CA THR A 84 -3.62 7.49 8.15
C THR A 84 -5.12 7.30 8.35
N ALA A 85 -5.57 7.26 9.60
CA ALA A 85 -6.99 7.11 9.92
C ALA A 85 -7.88 8.14 9.18
N GLY A 86 -7.36 9.35 8.93
CA GLY A 86 -8.03 10.39 8.12
C GLY A 86 -8.24 10.00 6.66
N GLN A 87 -7.25 9.36 6.02
CA GLN A 87 -7.37 8.90 4.63
C GLN A 87 -8.37 7.73 4.49
N LEU A 88 -8.50 6.90 5.54
CA LEU A 88 -9.50 5.84 5.59
C LEU A 88 -10.91 6.39 5.79
N SER A 89 -11.07 7.43 6.63
CA SER A 89 -12.37 8.09 6.79
C SER A 89 -12.81 8.80 5.51
N ASP A 90 -11.88 9.39 4.75
CA ASP A 90 -12.19 10.02 3.45
C ASP A 90 -12.62 8.99 2.38
N LEU A 91 -12.11 7.75 2.46
CA LEU A 91 -12.52 6.66 1.56
C LEU A 91 -13.91 6.08 1.91
N ILE A 92 -14.29 6.09 3.18
CA ILE A 92 -15.54 5.47 3.68
C ILE A 92 -16.71 6.46 3.73
N ILE A 93 -16.42 7.74 4.00
CA ILE A 93 -17.42 8.81 4.07
C ILE A 93 -17.17 9.74 2.88
N PRO A 94 -17.78 9.47 1.70
CA PRO A 94 -17.83 10.46 0.65
C PRO A 94 -18.68 11.62 1.19
N ARG A 95 -18.08 12.79 1.36
CA ARG A 95 -18.82 14.01 1.68
C ARG A 95 -19.14 14.77 0.40
#